data_AF-A0A1F6V8U9-F1
#
_entry.id   AF-A0A1F6V8U9-F1
#
_cell.length_a   1.000
_cell.length_b   1.000
_cell.length_c   1.000
_cell.angle_alpha   90.00
_cell.angle_beta   90.00
_cell.angle_gamma   90.00
#
_symmetry.space_group_name_H-M   'P 1'
#
loop_
_entity.id
_entity.type
_entity.pdbx_description
1 polymer ?
#
loop_
_entity_poly.entity_id
_entity_poly.type
_entity_poly.pdbx_seq_one_letter_code
_entity_poly.pdbx_strand_id
1 'polypeptide(L)'
;MSKIMKGPLTEFPIIKTKVSNVTKKFDLTDPAQRKEYFESKVGAEIGKLKKYLKENTFIAYLLGKKNSGKGTYTKLMGEIFGADKIGHISVGDLVRATYKDIEDPIKRKEIMEYLEDHYRGYISIEDAIDALIGKNQKVLLPTEFILALLKREIDKFDRKVIFIDGFPRDLDQVQYSLYFRDLANYRLDPDIFVAINIPESVLDERMRNRVVCPTCQAPRNLSVFPTKKVGYDKDTKQYFLICDNPECGGARMVSKEGDTAGIESIRERLDLDDKLTKKVMSLHGVPKVLLRNAVPVDSVKNNIVDDYEVTPSYIFKHEEKTGEVNISEEPWIVKDDEGNDSFSLLAPPVVVALIKQLVQALKL
;
A
#
# COMPACT_ATOMS: atom_id res chain seq x y z
N MET A 1 -21.76 -2.31 -24.28
CA MET A 1 -20.37 -2.03 -23.87
C MET A 1 -20.38 -0.91 -22.84
N SER A 2 -20.44 -1.29 -21.56
CA SER A 2 -20.35 -0.35 -20.44
C SER A 2 -18.93 0.20 -20.39
N LYS A 3 -18.74 1.50 -20.69
CA LYS A 3 -17.53 2.20 -20.27
C LYS A 3 -17.57 2.23 -18.75
N ILE A 4 -16.89 1.27 -18.12
CA ILE A 4 -16.57 1.32 -16.70
C ILE A 4 -15.80 2.63 -16.52
N MET A 5 -16.45 3.62 -15.91
CA MET A 5 -15.79 4.86 -15.54
C MET A 5 -14.72 4.47 -14.51
N LYS A 6 -13.46 4.35 -14.94
CA LYS A 6 -12.31 4.56 -14.06
C LYS A 6 -12.47 5.97 -13.48
N GLY A 7 -12.28 6.17 -12.17
CA GLY A 7 -12.39 7.52 -11.59
C GLY A 7 -11.40 8.46 -12.29
N PRO A 8 -11.79 9.68 -12.68
CA PRO A 8 -10.86 10.55 -13.38
C PRO A 8 -9.71 10.90 -12.43
N LEU A 9 -8.48 10.76 -12.89
CA LEU A 9 -7.30 11.14 -12.12
C LEU A 9 -7.34 12.63 -11.77
N THR A 10 -8.13 13.44 -12.50
CA THR A 10 -8.36 14.87 -12.24
C THR A 10 -8.91 15.17 -10.84
N GLU A 11 -9.57 14.23 -10.16
CA GLU A 11 -10.05 14.43 -8.78
C GLU A 11 -8.91 14.36 -7.73
N PHE A 12 -7.77 13.76 -8.09
CA PHE A 12 -6.63 13.62 -7.20
C PHE A 12 -5.63 14.75 -7.46
N PRO A 13 -5.32 15.61 -6.48
CA PRO A 13 -4.45 16.76 -6.71
C PRO A 13 -3.01 16.32 -7.00
N ILE A 14 -2.35 17.04 -7.91
CA ILE A 14 -0.90 16.92 -8.09
C ILE A 14 -0.24 17.76 -6.99
N ILE A 15 0.38 17.09 -6.02
CA ILE A 15 1.07 17.76 -4.93
C ILE A 15 2.52 18.02 -5.32
N LYS A 16 2.92 19.29 -5.28
CA LYS A 16 4.32 19.69 -5.50
C LYS A 16 5.21 19.13 -4.38
N THR A 17 6.21 18.34 -4.76
CA THR A 17 7.22 17.77 -3.87
C THR A 17 8.54 18.53 -3.97
N LYS A 18 8.87 19.09 -5.15
CA LYS A 18 10.10 19.87 -5.36
C LYS A 18 10.12 21.14 -4.51
N VAL A 19 11.23 21.36 -3.80
CA VAL A 19 11.48 22.53 -2.95
C VAL A 19 12.71 23.26 -3.48
N SER A 20 12.63 24.59 -3.64
CA SER A 20 13.61 25.40 -4.37
C SER A 20 15.02 25.41 -3.76
N ASN A 21 15.14 25.24 -2.45
CA ASN A 21 16.43 25.22 -1.74
C ASN A 21 17.07 23.82 -1.67
N VAL A 22 16.43 22.79 -2.21
CA VAL A 22 16.94 21.41 -2.20
C VAL A 22 17.52 21.09 -3.58
N THR A 23 18.85 21.15 -3.70
CA THR A 23 19.58 20.85 -4.95
C THR A 23 20.19 19.45 -4.98
N LYS A 24 20.28 18.79 -3.82
CA LYS A 24 20.79 17.43 -3.68
C LYS A 24 19.82 16.42 -4.29
N LYS A 25 20.36 15.44 -5.02
CA LYS A 25 19.64 14.23 -5.44
C LYS A 25 19.75 13.17 -4.35
N PHE A 26 18.66 12.45 -4.11
CA PHE A 26 18.60 11.40 -3.08
C PHE A 26 18.38 10.04 -3.73
N ASP A 27 19.11 9.03 -3.29
CA ASP A 27 18.75 7.64 -3.54
C ASP A 27 17.58 7.26 -2.61
N LEU A 28 16.38 7.18 -3.19
CA LEU A 28 15.16 6.86 -2.46
C LEU A 28 15.06 5.37 -2.05
N THR A 29 16.00 4.53 -2.47
CA THR A 29 16.09 3.13 -2.02
C THR A 29 16.91 2.99 -0.75
N ASP A 30 17.80 3.95 -0.46
CA ASP A 30 18.61 3.99 0.75
C ASP A 30 17.86 4.64 1.94
N PRO A 31 17.72 3.94 3.09
CA PRO A 31 17.00 4.48 4.25
C PRO A 31 17.59 5.77 4.83
N ALA A 32 18.92 5.94 4.82
CA ALA A 32 19.55 7.12 5.40
C ALA A 32 19.29 8.35 4.51
N GLN A 33 19.41 8.19 3.19
CA GLN A 33 19.07 9.24 2.24
C GLN A 33 17.57 9.54 2.19
N ARG A 34 16.69 8.53 2.34
CA ARG A 34 15.24 8.76 2.50
C ARG A 34 14.92 9.64 3.70
N LYS A 35 15.55 9.40 4.84
CA LYS A 35 15.36 10.24 6.04
C LYS A 35 15.72 11.71 5.75
N GLU A 36 16.86 11.94 5.12
CA GLU A 36 17.31 13.29 4.73
C GLU A 36 16.37 13.92 3.68
N TYR A 37 15.89 13.12 2.73
CA TYR A 37 14.89 13.53 1.75
C TYR A 37 13.60 14.03 2.43
N PHE A 38 13.01 13.24 3.33
CA PHE A 38 11.78 13.63 4.02
C PHE A 38 11.95 14.91 4.85
N GLU A 39 13.06 15.03 5.58
CA GLU A 39 13.36 16.25 6.34
C GLU A 39 13.51 17.47 5.42
N SER A 40 14.18 17.30 4.28
CA SER A 40 14.40 18.38 3.29
C SER A 40 13.11 18.79 2.57
N LYS A 41 12.17 17.85 2.35
CA LYS A 41 10.93 18.12 1.59
C LYS A 41 9.76 18.58 2.46
N VAL A 42 9.63 17.99 3.66
CA VAL A 42 8.45 18.15 4.55
C VAL A 42 8.83 18.14 6.05
N GLY A 43 10.04 18.56 6.42
CA GLY A 43 10.49 18.58 7.82
C GLY A 43 9.60 19.41 8.74
N ALA A 44 9.06 20.54 8.25
CA ALA A 44 8.13 21.38 9.01
C ALA A 44 6.82 20.65 9.32
N GLU A 45 6.21 19.98 8.33
CA GLU A 45 5.01 19.18 8.49
C GLU A 45 5.24 17.94 9.37
N ILE A 46 6.39 17.28 9.23
CA ILE A 46 6.82 16.19 10.12
C ILE A 46 6.91 16.70 11.57
N GLY A 47 7.48 17.88 11.79
CA GLY A 47 7.56 18.51 13.11
C GLY A 47 6.18 18.75 13.74
N LYS A 48 5.22 19.26 12.97
CA LYS A 48 3.83 19.45 13.40
C LYS A 48 3.17 18.14 13.80
N LEU A 49 3.28 17.12 12.94
CA LEU A 49 2.71 15.79 13.21
C LEU A 49 3.37 15.14 14.42
N LYS A 50 4.71 15.21 14.57
CA LYS A 50 5.41 14.70 15.76
C LYS A 50 4.90 15.36 17.05
N LYS A 51 4.62 16.66 17.03
CA LYS A 51 4.04 17.37 18.18
C LYS A 51 2.62 16.87 18.48
N TYR A 52 1.78 16.73 17.46
CA TYR A 52 0.41 16.22 17.59
C TYR A 52 0.38 14.79 18.18
N LEU A 53 1.26 13.91 17.68
CA LEU A 53 1.36 12.49 18.05
C LEU A 53 1.98 12.20 19.43
N LYS A 54 2.34 13.24 20.18
CA LYS A 54 2.71 13.08 21.60
C LYS A 54 1.49 12.70 22.44
N GLU A 55 0.37 13.39 22.20
CA GLU A 55 -0.84 13.27 23.02
C GLU A 55 -2.02 12.67 22.25
N ASN A 56 -2.02 12.78 20.92
CA ASN A 56 -3.17 12.44 20.08
C ASN A 56 -2.84 11.32 19.09
N THR A 57 -3.88 10.66 18.59
CA THR A 57 -3.80 9.66 17.52
C THR A 57 -4.85 9.94 16.45
N PHE A 58 -4.89 9.12 15.41
CA PHE A 58 -5.95 9.11 14.39
C PHE A 58 -6.04 7.71 13.77
N ILE A 59 -7.17 7.42 13.13
CA ILE A 59 -7.39 6.21 12.33
C ILE A 59 -7.42 6.61 10.85
N ALA A 60 -6.63 5.93 10.03
CA ALA A 60 -6.57 6.14 8.59
C ALA A 60 -7.00 4.88 7.84
N TYR A 61 -8.09 4.97 7.08
CA TYR A 61 -8.56 3.89 6.20
C TYR A 61 -7.88 4.01 4.83
N LEU A 62 -7.07 3.02 4.46
CA LEU A 62 -6.35 3.01 3.20
C LEU A 62 -7.22 2.42 2.09
N LEU A 63 -7.53 3.24 1.10
CA LEU A 63 -8.28 2.87 -0.10
C LEU A 63 -7.39 2.96 -1.33
N GLY A 64 -7.63 2.06 -2.28
CA GLY A 64 -6.94 2.07 -3.56
C GLY A 64 -6.82 0.65 -4.10
N LYS A 65 -6.63 0.57 -5.42
CA LYS A 65 -6.52 -0.68 -6.17
C LYS A 65 -5.58 -1.69 -5.51
N LYS A 66 -5.84 -3.00 -5.63
CA LYS A 66 -4.86 -4.05 -5.26
C LYS A 66 -3.49 -3.71 -5.88
N ASN A 67 -2.41 -3.90 -5.12
CA ASN A 67 -1.02 -3.57 -5.51
C ASN A 67 -0.67 -2.06 -5.63
N SER A 68 -1.53 -1.15 -5.15
CA SER A 68 -1.28 0.30 -5.12
C SER A 68 -0.17 0.79 -4.17
N GLY A 69 0.40 -0.09 -3.33
CA GLY A 69 1.49 0.28 -2.41
C GLY A 69 1.05 0.74 -1.02
N LYS A 70 -0.21 0.55 -0.63
CA LYS A 70 -0.77 0.87 0.71
C LYS A 70 0.19 0.54 1.87
N GLY A 71 0.55 -0.73 2.03
CA GLY A 71 1.48 -1.15 3.09
C GLY A 71 2.88 -0.54 2.99
N THR A 72 3.36 -0.19 1.79
CA THR A 72 4.65 0.51 1.61
C THR A 72 4.59 1.92 2.20
N TYR A 73 3.50 2.65 1.96
CA TYR A 73 3.34 4.00 2.51
C TYR A 73 3.26 3.98 4.03
N THR A 74 2.53 3.03 4.63
CA THR A 74 2.48 2.89 6.09
C THR A 74 3.85 2.54 6.69
N LYS A 75 4.65 1.69 6.02
CA LYS A 75 6.02 1.40 6.46
C LYS A 75 6.90 2.65 6.46
N LEU A 76 6.80 3.49 5.44
CA LEU A 76 7.52 4.76 5.38
C LEU A 76 7.04 5.74 6.47
N MET A 77 5.75 5.78 6.79
CA MET A 77 5.26 6.53 7.96
C MET A 77 5.91 6.01 9.25
N GLY A 78 6.02 4.69 9.42
CA GLY A 78 6.74 4.09 10.54
C GLY A 78 8.22 4.45 10.59
N GLU A 79 8.89 4.52 9.43
CA GLU A 79 10.30 4.96 9.31
C GLU A 79 10.48 6.43 9.77
N ILE A 80 9.51 7.30 9.45
CA ILE A 80 9.57 8.76 9.76
C ILE A 80 9.20 9.07 11.21
N PHE A 81 8.15 8.44 11.73
CA PHE A 81 7.54 8.77 13.03
C PHE A 81 7.86 7.77 14.14
N GLY A 82 8.40 6.59 13.81
CA GLY A 82 8.68 5.51 14.74
C GLY A 82 7.62 4.40 14.71
N ALA A 83 8.07 3.14 14.78
CA ALA A 83 7.20 1.97 14.83
C ALA A 83 6.40 1.86 16.14
N ASP A 84 6.82 2.59 17.18
CA ASP A 84 6.07 2.79 18.43
C ASP A 84 4.88 3.74 18.25
N LYS A 85 4.87 4.60 17.21
CA LYS A 85 3.78 5.55 16.94
C LYS A 85 2.83 5.12 15.83
N ILE A 86 3.30 4.29 14.90
CA ILE A 86 2.52 3.87 13.73
C ILE A 86 2.17 2.39 13.83
N GLY A 87 0.87 2.09 13.81
CA GLY A 87 0.29 0.77 13.66
C GLY A 87 -0.25 0.55 12.24
N HIS A 88 -0.12 -0.67 11.75
CA HIS A 88 -0.67 -1.10 10.46
C HIS A 88 -1.47 -2.37 10.67
N ILE A 89 -2.77 -2.32 10.35
CA ILE A 89 -3.65 -3.49 10.43
C ILE A 89 -4.12 -3.83 9.02
N SER A 90 -3.58 -4.91 8.48
CA SER A 90 -4.06 -5.51 7.22
C SER A 90 -5.12 -6.55 7.54
N VAL A 91 -6.36 -6.33 7.09
CA VAL A 91 -7.47 -7.29 7.30
C VAL A 91 -7.12 -8.66 6.73
N GLY A 92 -6.39 -8.71 5.63
CA GLY A 92 -5.97 -9.98 5.03
C GLY A 92 -4.97 -10.74 5.92
N ASP A 93 -4.04 -10.03 6.55
CA ASP A 93 -3.07 -10.63 7.49
C ASP A 93 -3.75 -11.02 8.80
N LEU A 94 -4.66 -10.19 9.31
CA LEU A 94 -5.46 -10.46 10.51
C LEU A 94 -6.28 -11.75 10.38
N VAL A 95 -6.97 -11.92 9.25
CA VAL A 95 -7.74 -13.15 8.96
C VAL A 95 -6.82 -14.37 8.90
N ARG A 96 -5.67 -14.28 8.21
CA ARG A 96 -4.70 -15.38 8.15
C ARG A 96 -4.10 -15.72 9.51
N ALA A 97 -3.76 -14.71 10.31
CA ALA A 97 -3.24 -14.90 11.65
C ALA A 97 -4.28 -15.56 12.56
N THR A 98 -5.54 -15.11 12.47
CA THR A 98 -6.65 -15.66 13.24
C THR A 98 -6.94 -17.10 12.86
N TYR A 99 -6.92 -17.43 11.55
CA TYR A 99 -7.01 -18.82 11.08
C TYR A 99 -5.94 -19.70 11.73
N LYS A 100 -4.67 -19.25 11.73
CA LYS A 100 -3.56 -19.98 12.36
C LYS A 100 -3.71 -20.07 13.89
N ASP A 101 -4.14 -19.00 14.54
CA ASP A 101 -4.30 -18.94 15.99
C ASP A 101 -5.42 -19.88 16.47
N ILE A 102 -6.47 -20.09 15.67
CA ILE A 102 -7.58 -21.00 16.02
C ILE A 102 -7.19 -22.48 15.97
N GLU A 103 -6.10 -22.83 15.26
CA GLU A 103 -5.53 -24.18 15.30
C GLU A 103 -4.92 -24.52 16.66
N ASP A 104 -4.54 -23.51 17.45
CA ASP A 104 -4.06 -23.67 18.83
C ASP A 104 -5.24 -23.64 19.82
N PRO A 105 -5.46 -24.70 20.63
CA PRO A 105 -6.61 -24.78 21.54
C PRO A 105 -6.70 -23.65 22.57
N ILE A 106 -5.57 -23.12 23.05
CA ILE A 106 -5.53 -22.06 24.06
C ILE A 106 -5.96 -20.75 23.42
N LYS A 107 -5.32 -20.39 22.30
CA LYS A 107 -5.65 -19.17 21.56
C LYS A 107 -7.06 -19.19 20.99
N ARG A 108 -7.53 -20.37 20.54
CA ARG A 108 -8.92 -20.56 20.12
C ARG A 108 -9.87 -20.19 21.24
N LYS A 109 -9.62 -20.66 22.47
CA LYS A 109 -10.45 -20.32 23.64
C LYS A 109 -10.47 -18.80 23.89
N GLU A 110 -9.31 -18.15 23.88
CA GLU A 110 -9.21 -16.69 24.05
C GLU A 110 -9.97 -15.91 22.97
N ILE A 111 -9.91 -16.37 21.71
CA ILE A 111 -10.65 -15.75 20.61
C ILE A 111 -12.15 -15.95 20.79
N MET A 112 -12.60 -17.14 21.17
CA MET A 112 -14.02 -17.43 21.42
C MET A 112 -14.57 -16.56 22.56
N GLU A 113 -13.89 -16.50 23.70
CA GLU A 113 -14.27 -15.67 24.84
C GLU A 113 -14.40 -14.19 24.45
N TYR A 114 -13.42 -13.67 23.70
CA TYR A 114 -13.49 -12.30 23.21
C TYR A 114 -14.70 -12.09 22.28
N LEU A 115 -14.99 -13.04 21.39
CA LEU A 115 -16.12 -12.96 20.46
C LEU A 115 -17.46 -13.02 21.19
N GLU A 116 -17.61 -13.82 22.25
CA GLU A 116 -18.84 -13.86 23.06
C GLU A 116 -19.24 -12.46 23.56
N ASP A 117 -18.25 -11.68 24.03
CA ASP A 117 -18.47 -10.34 24.55
C ASP A 117 -18.66 -9.28 23.45
N HIS A 118 -17.99 -9.42 22.30
CA HIS A 118 -17.84 -8.32 21.34
C HIS A 118 -18.50 -8.55 19.97
N TYR A 119 -18.70 -9.79 19.55
CA TYR A 119 -19.30 -10.11 18.26
C TYR A 119 -20.81 -9.92 18.30
N ARG A 120 -21.35 -9.24 17.29
CA ARG A 120 -22.78 -8.97 17.13
C ARG A 120 -23.14 -9.17 15.66
N GLY A 121 -23.46 -10.39 15.27
CA GLY A 121 -23.76 -10.73 13.88
C GLY A 121 -24.97 -11.63 13.71
N TYR A 122 -25.29 -11.94 12.46
CA TYR A 122 -26.49 -12.70 12.06
C TYR A 122 -26.32 -14.22 12.10
N ILE A 123 -25.09 -14.71 12.24
CA ILE A 123 -24.75 -16.13 12.38
C ILE A 123 -24.07 -16.37 13.73
N SER A 124 -24.07 -17.61 14.20
CA SER A 124 -23.40 -17.98 15.46
C SER A 124 -21.88 -17.75 15.39
N ILE A 125 -21.22 -17.71 16.55
CA ILE A 125 -19.76 -17.59 16.61
C ILE A 125 -19.12 -18.83 15.97
N GLU A 126 -19.70 -20.00 16.22
CA GLU A 126 -19.32 -21.28 15.65
C GLU A 126 -19.37 -21.23 14.11
N ASP A 127 -20.48 -20.76 13.54
CA ASP A 127 -20.62 -20.63 12.08
C ASP A 127 -19.60 -19.63 11.50
N ALA A 128 -19.30 -18.54 12.23
CA ALA A 128 -18.30 -17.56 11.79
C ALA A 128 -16.88 -18.15 11.82
N ILE A 129 -16.55 -18.95 12.84
CA ILE A 129 -15.29 -19.70 12.90
C ILE A 129 -15.22 -20.76 11.79
N ASP A 130 -16.32 -21.47 11.55
CA ASP A 130 -16.40 -22.46 10.47
C ASP A 130 -16.25 -21.80 9.09
N ALA A 131 -16.81 -20.60 8.90
CA ALA A 131 -16.59 -19.79 7.70
C ALA A 131 -15.13 -19.36 7.52
N LEU A 132 -14.41 -19.09 8.63
CA LEU A 132 -12.99 -18.78 8.63
C LEU A 132 -12.12 -20.01 8.30
N ILE A 133 -12.47 -21.19 8.82
CA ILE A 133 -11.75 -22.45 8.58
C ILE A 133 -12.09 -23.02 7.20
N GLY A 134 -13.31 -22.79 6.73
CA GLY A 134 -13.85 -23.28 5.48
C GLY A 134 -12.94 -22.92 4.30
N LYS A 135 -12.35 -23.95 3.68
CA LYS A 135 -11.33 -23.84 2.60
C LYS A 135 -11.77 -23.04 1.35
N ASN A 136 -13.01 -22.58 1.27
CA ASN A 136 -13.50 -21.80 0.14
C ASN A 136 -13.26 -20.31 0.36
N GLN A 137 -12.16 -19.81 -0.23
CA GLN A 137 -11.83 -18.38 -0.35
C GLN A 137 -12.91 -17.51 -1.05
N LYS A 138 -14.02 -18.12 -1.51
CA LYS A 138 -15.16 -17.43 -2.13
C LYS A 138 -16.20 -16.93 -1.14
N VAL A 139 -16.28 -17.49 0.07
CA VAL A 139 -17.21 -17.00 1.10
C VAL A 139 -16.56 -15.81 1.79
N LEU A 140 -17.13 -14.62 1.58
CA LEU A 140 -16.73 -13.44 2.33
C LEU A 140 -17.10 -13.66 3.80
N LEU A 141 -16.13 -13.49 4.69
CA LEU A 141 -16.41 -13.47 6.13
C LEU A 141 -17.43 -12.38 6.43
N PRO A 142 -18.41 -12.65 7.33
CA PRO A 142 -19.38 -11.63 7.73
C PRO A 142 -18.67 -10.35 8.18
N THR A 143 -19.20 -9.20 7.78
CA THR A 143 -18.61 -7.90 8.09
C THR A 143 -18.48 -7.70 9.60
N GLU A 144 -19.51 -8.10 10.36
CA GLU A 144 -19.54 -8.02 11.83
C GLU A 144 -18.42 -8.85 12.48
N PHE A 145 -18.08 -9.99 11.88
CA PHE A 145 -16.98 -10.83 12.34
C PHE A 145 -15.62 -10.16 12.09
N ILE A 146 -15.41 -9.60 10.88
CA ILE A 146 -14.21 -8.83 10.55
C ILE A 146 -14.06 -7.62 11.49
N LEU A 147 -15.15 -6.93 11.80
CA LEU A 147 -15.14 -5.79 12.72
C LEU A 147 -14.76 -6.20 14.15
N ALA A 148 -15.27 -7.32 14.64
CA ALA A 148 -14.91 -7.84 15.97
C ALA A 148 -13.42 -8.20 16.04
N LEU A 149 -12.88 -8.86 15.01
CA LEU A 149 -11.45 -9.17 14.91
C LEU A 149 -10.59 -7.90 14.78
N LEU A 150 -11.04 -6.92 13.99
CA LEU A 150 -10.36 -5.63 13.87
C LEU A 150 -10.30 -4.90 15.21
N LYS A 151 -11.40 -4.88 15.96
CA LYS A 151 -11.45 -4.30 17.31
C LYS A 151 -10.44 -4.99 18.23
N ARG A 152 -10.44 -6.33 18.26
CA ARG A 152 -9.48 -7.13 19.03
C ARG A 152 -8.03 -6.78 18.70
N GLU A 153 -7.74 -6.57 17.41
CA GLU A 153 -6.39 -6.23 16.96
C GLU A 153 -6.01 -4.79 17.34
N ILE A 154 -6.96 -3.86 17.25
CA ILE A 154 -6.79 -2.46 17.67
C ILE A 154 -6.48 -2.38 19.17
N ASP A 155 -7.13 -3.20 20.00
CA ASP A 155 -6.93 -3.22 21.45
C ASP A 155 -5.49 -3.62 21.85
N LYS A 156 -4.73 -4.24 20.95
CA LYS A 156 -3.30 -4.56 21.15
C LYS A 156 -2.38 -3.36 20.92
N PHE A 157 -2.87 -2.27 20.31
CA PHE A 157 -2.08 -1.09 20.02
C PHE A 157 -2.18 -0.06 21.15
N ASP A 158 -1.11 0.09 21.93
CA ASP A 158 -1.01 1.18 22.91
C ASP A 158 -0.82 2.54 22.23
N ARG A 159 -1.89 3.34 22.16
CA ARG A 159 -1.93 4.75 21.69
C ARG A 159 -1.12 5.03 20.42
N LYS A 160 -1.27 4.17 19.40
CA LYS A 160 -0.69 4.38 18.06
C LYS A 160 -1.68 4.97 17.07
N VAL A 161 -1.18 5.72 16.08
CA VAL A 161 -1.91 5.97 14.84
C VAL A 161 -2.17 4.63 14.16
N ILE A 162 -3.37 4.39 13.67
CA ILE A 162 -3.72 3.10 13.05
C ILE A 162 -4.05 3.31 11.59
N PHE A 163 -3.26 2.70 10.71
CA PHE A 163 -3.59 2.57 9.29
C PHE A 163 -4.26 1.21 9.05
N ILE A 164 -5.50 1.23 8.58
CA ILE A 164 -6.29 0.04 8.28
C ILE A 164 -6.22 -0.22 6.77
N ASP A 165 -5.62 -1.34 6.36
CA ASP A 165 -5.57 -1.80 4.97
C ASP A 165 -6.57 -2.94 4.74
N GLY A 166 -7.53 -2.69 3.85
CA GLY A 166 -8.50 -3.70 3.45
C GLY A 166 -9.78 -3.70 4.28
N PHE A 167 -10.13 -2.55 4.87
CA PHE A 167 -11.48 -2.25 5.31
C PHE A 167 -11.76 -0.75 5.06
N PRO A 168 -12.90 -0.40 4.43
CA PRO A 168 -13.87 -1.29 3.78
C PRO A 168 -13.27 -1.99 2.54
N ARG A 169 -13.82 -3.16 2.18
CA ARG A 169 -13.49 -3.92 0.95
C ARG A 169 -14.69 -4.12 0.02
N ASP A 170 -15.87 -3.83 0.52
CA ASP A 170 -17.14 -3.91 -0.20
C ASP A 170 -17.96 -2.64 0.14
N LEU A 171 -18.94 -2.32 -0.68
CA LEU A 171 -19.75 -1.12 -0.60
C LEU A 171 -20.65 -1.10 0.65
N ASP A 172 -21.11 -2.26 1.11
CA ASP A 172 -21.89 -2.42 2.34
C ASP A 172 -21.04 -2.08 3.59
N GLN A 173 -19.73 -2.39 3.56
CA GLN A 173 -18.79 -2.09 4.63
C GLN A 173 -18.54 -0.59 4.84
N VAL A 174 -18.84 0.25 3.85
CA VAL A 174 -18.64 1.71 3.94
C VAL A 174 -19.41 2.28 5.13
N GLN A 175 -20.65 1.85 5.35
CA GLN A 175 -21.45 2.35 6.46
C GLN A 175 -20.81 2.04 7.81
N TYR A 176 -20.27 0.83 7.97
CA TYR A 176 -19.56 0.44 9.18
C TYR A 176 -18.29 1.27 9.36
N SER A 177 -17.54 1.57 8.30
CA SER A 177 -16.33 2.41 8.40
C SER A 177 -16.59 3.82 8.91
N LEU A 178 -17.78 4.38 8.67
CA LEU A 178 -18.18 5.71 9.16
C LEU A 178 -18.35 5.77 10.68
N TYR A 179 -18.84 4.67 11.27
CA TYR A 179 -19.13 4.59 12.70
C TYR A 179 -18.11 3.72 13.45
N PHE A 180 -17.16 3.10 12.75
CA PHE A 180 -16.23 2.17 13.36
C PHE A 180 -15.36 2.84 14.42
N ARG A 181 -15.01 4.12 14.25
CA ARG A 181 -14.28 4.87 15.28
C ARG A 181 -15.07 4.92 16.60
N ASP A 182 -16.39 5.10 16.53
CA ASP A 182 -17.28 5.19 17.68
C ASP A 182 -17.48 3.81 18.31
N LEU A 183 -17.52 2.75 17.50
CA LEU A 183 -17.65 1.35 17.93
C LEU A 183 -16.36 0.76 18.54
N ALA A 184 -15.20 1.21 18.06
CA ALA A 184 -13.91 0.91 18.65
C ALA A 184 -13.76 1.60 20.02
N ASN A 185 -14.53 2.66 20.30
CA ASN A 185 -14.72 3.39 21.57
C ASN A 185 -13.45 3.65 22.43
N TYR A 186 -12.27 3.60 21.82
CA TYR A 186 -11.03 3.54 22.57
C TYR A 186 -10.45 4.95 22.84
N ARG A 187 -10.63 5.92 21.94
CA ARG A 187 -9.82 7.16 21.97
C ARG A 187 -10.44 8.48 21.43
N LEU A 188 -11.67 8.49 20.91
CA LEU A 188 -12.24 9.66 20.20
C LEU A 188 -11.34 10.18 19.06
N ASP A 189 -10.55 9.29 18.46
CA ASP A 189 -9.60 9.62 17.40
C ASP A 189 -10.32 10.15 16.15
N PRO A 190 -9.76 11.16 15.47
CA PRO A 190 -10.19 11.53 14.13
C PRO A 190 -10.04 10.34 13.17
N ASP A 191 -11.01 10.16 12.30
CA ASP A 191 -10.96 9.23 11.18
C ASP A 191 -10.65 9.96 9.86
N ILE A 192 -9.84 9.34 9.02
CA ILE A 192 -9.38 9.91 7.76
C ILE A 192 -9.42 8.81 6.70
N PHE A 193 -10.02 9.09 5.55
CA PHE A 193 -9.86 8.22 4.38
C PHE A 193 -8.64 8.64 3.57
N VAL A 194 -7.75 7.69 3.29
CA VAL A 194 -6.57 7.90 2.44
C VAL A 194 -6.78 7.11 1.16
N ALA A 195 -7.18 7.80 0.09
CA ALA A 195 -7.37 7.19 -1.22
C ALA A 195 -6.08 7.30 -2.05
N ILE A 196 -5.68 6.21 -2.67
CA ILE A 196 -4.50 6.13 -3.54
C ILE A 196 -4.97 5.81 -4.95
N ASN A 197 -4.76 6.77 -5.84
CA ASN A 197 -4.94 6.58 -7.26
C ASN A 197 -3.60 6.17 -7.91
N ILE A 198 -3.66 5.12 -8.70
CA ILE A 198 -2.54 4.59 -9.49
C ILE A 198 -3.09 4.11 -10.84
N PRO A 199 -2.47 4.51 -11.97
CA PRO A 199 -2.91 4.06 -13.27
C PRO A 199 -2.85 2.54 -13.42
N GLU A 200 -3.77 1.98 -14.19
CA GLU A 200 -3.78 0.54 -14.44
C GLU A 200 -2.59 0.03 -15.23
N SER A 201 -2.04 0.83 -16.14
CA SER A 201 -0.81 0.51 -16.86
C SER A 201 0.37 0.24 -15.91
N VAL A 202 0.49 1.06 -14.85
CA VAL A 202 1.50 0.89 -13.80
C VAL A 202 1.24 -0.41 -13.02
N LEU A 203 -0.02 -0.69 -12.68
CA LEU A 203 -0.40 -1.92 -11.98
C LEU A 203 -0.13 -3.17 -12.83
N ASP A 204 -0.42 -3.12 -14.12
CA ASP A 204 -0.20 -4.21 -15.06
C ASP A 204 1.28 -4.53 -15.20
N GLU A 205 2.13 -3.52 -15.40
CA GLU A 205 3.58 -3.69 -15.44
C GLU A 205 4.13 -4.27 -14.12
N ARG A 206 3.64 -3.74 -12.99
CA ARG A 206 4.02 -4.22 -11.65
C ARG A 206 3.61 -5.67 -11.42
N MET A 207 2.52 -6.14 -12.02
CA MET A 207 2.07 -7.53 -11.92
C MET A 207 2.84 -8.43 -12.87
N ARG A 208 2.82 -8.16 -14.18
CA ARG A 208 3.40 -9.04 -15.22
C ARG A 208 4.87 -9.36 -14.97
N ASN A 209 5.64 -8.37 -14.54
CA ASN A 209 7.08 -8.51 -14.32
C ASN A 209 7.45 -8.77 -12.85
N ARG A 210 6.47 -9.14 -12.02
CA ARG A 210 6.71 -9.44 -10.59
C ARG A 210 7.43 -10.76 -10.42
N VAL A 211 8.55 -10.69 -9.71
CA VAL A 211 9.27 -11.86 -9.20
C VAL A 211 9.31 -11.81 -7.67
N VAL A 212 9.35 -12.98 -7.04
CA VAL A 212 9.34 -13.14 -5.59
C VAL A 212 10.49 -14.05 -5.18
N CYS A 213 11.15 -13.70 -4.08
CA CYS A 213 12.18 -14.56 -3.51
C CYS A 213 11.49 -15.78 -2.88
N PRO A 214 11.85 -17.03 -3.24
CA PRO A 214 11.22 -18.21 -2.67
C PRO A 214 11.49 -18.35 -1.16
N THR A 215 12.60 -17.78 -0.67
CA THR A 215 13.02 -17.86 0.74
C THR A 215 12.33 -16.82 1.62
N CYS A 216 12.49 -15.52 1.33
CA CYS A 216 11.95 -14.45 2.18
C CYS A 216 10.63 -13.85 1.69
N GLN A 217 10.11 -14.32 0.55
CA GLN A 217 8.85 -13.83 -0.05
C GLN A 217 8.86 -12.34 -0.40
N ALA A 218 10.04 -11.69 -0.44
CA ALA A 218 10.17 -10.30 -0.85
C ALA A 218 9.81 -10.14 -2.33
N PRO A 219 8.87 -9.24 -2.68
CA PRO A 219 8.55 -8.95 -4.07
C PRO A 219 9.58 -7.99 -4.68
N ARG A 220 9.90 -8.21 -5.96
CA ARG A 220 10.68 -7.34 -6.85
C ARG A 220 10.03 -7.34 -8.23
N ASN A 221 10.55 -6.51 -9.13
CA ASN A 221 10.05 -6.43 -10.50
C ASN A 221 11.23 -6.30 -11.48
N LEU A 222 11.21 -7.06 -12.57
CA LEU A 222 12.29 -7.07 -13.56
C LEU A 222 12.46 -5.71 -14.26
N SER A 223 11.38 -4.96 -14.47
CA SER A 223 11.39 -3.73 -15.25
C SER A 223 11.53 -2.46 -14.41
N VAL A 224 10.94 -2.41 -13.22
CA VAL A 224 10.77 -1.14 -12.47
C VAL A 224 11.28 -1.17 -11.03
N PHE A 225 11.66 -2.35 -10.53
CA PHE A 225 12.18 -2.48 -9.16
C PHE A 225 13.06 -3.74 -9.02
N PRO A 226 14.20 -3.79 -9.73
CA PRO A 226 15.07 -4.96 -9.71
C PRO A 226 15.90 -5.02 -8.42
N THR A 227 16.64 -6.12 -8.27
CA THR A 227 17.68 -6.25 -7.25
C THR A 227 19.02 -5.73 -7.78
N LYS A 228 20.02 -5.60 -6.92
CA LYS A 228 21.35 -5.14 -7.32
C LYS A 228 22.08 -6.14 -8.23
N LYS A 229 21.70 -7.41 -8.16
CA LYS A 229 22.32 -8.51 -8.91
C LYS A 229 21.30 -9.17 -9.83
N VAL A 230 21.63 -9.23 -11.11
CA VAL A 230 20.81 -9.83 -12.16
C VAL A 230 21.59 -10.97 -12.81
N GLY A 231 20.95 -12.11 -13.01
CA GLY A 231 21.49 -13.22 -13.77
C GLY A 231 20.81 -13.36 -15.12
N TYR A 232 21.45 -14.11 -16.02
CA TYR A 232 20.91 -14.45 -17.33
C TYR A 232 20.92 -15.97 -17.51
N ASP A 233 19.79 -16.52 -17.91
CA ASP A 233 19.59 -17.94 -18.14
C ASP A 233 19.80 -18.23 -19.64
N LYS A 234 20.86 -18.95 -19.98
CA LYS A 234 21.29 -19.16 -21.37
C LYS A 234 20.31 -20.05 -22.16
N ASP A 235 19.65 -20.98 -21.48
CA ASP A 235 18.74 -21.94 -22.11
C ASP A 235 17.41 -21.28 -22.46
N THR A 236 16.86 -20.50 -21.53
CA THR A 236 15.58 -19.79 -21.71
C THR A 236 15.75 -18.42 -22.35
N LYS A 237 16.97 -17.89 -22.41
CA LYS A 237 17.32 -16.52 -22.83
C LYS A 237 16.58 -15.44 -22.02
N GLN A 238 16.38 -15.68 -20.72
CA GLN A 238 15.65 -14.80 -19.82
C GLN A 238 16.54 -14.28 -18.69
N TYR A 239 16.29 -13.04 -18.28
CA TYR A 239 16.90 -12.46 -17.07
C TYR A 239 16.16 -12.91 -15.82
N PHE A 240 16.89 -13.03 -14.72
CA PHE A 240 16.32 -13.30 -13.40
C PHE A 240 17.00 -12.45 -12.34
N LEU A 241 16.27 -12.14 -11.27
CA LEU A 241 16.81 -11.39 -10.15
C LEU A 241 17.40 -12.32 -9.10
N ILE A 242 18.48 -11.87 -8.45
CA ILE A 242 19.10 -12.52 -7.30
C ILE A 242 18.72 -11.71 -6.05
N CYS A 243 18.18 -12.36 -5.03
CA CYS A 243 17.70 -11.67 -3.83
C CYS A 243 18.81 -10.90 -3.11
N ASP A 244 18.55 -9.63 -2.79
CA ASP A 244 19.49 -8.77 -2.05
C ASP A 244 19.56 -9.06 -0.55
N ASN A 245 18.60 -9.82 0.01
CA ASN A 245 18.61 -10.14 1.43
C ASN A 245 19.79 -11.10 1.73
N PRO A 246 20.77 -10.71 2.57
CA PRO A 246 21.91 -11.56 2.91
C PRO A 246 21.51 -12.92 3.48
N GLU A 247 20.42 -12.98 4.24
CA GLU A 247 19.90 -14.22 4.85
C GLU A 247 19.40 -15.24 3.81
N CYS A 248 19.12 -14.78 2.58
CA CYS A 248 18.65 -15.64 1.49
C CYS A 248 19.78 -16.23 0.66
N GLY A 249 21.05 -15.91 0.96
CA GLY A 249 22.21 -16.48 0.27
C GLY A 249 22.23 -16.26 -1.24
N GLY A 250 21.58 -15.20 -1.75
CA GLY A 250 21.46 -14.96 -3.18
C GLY A 250 20.49 -15.90 -3.90
N ALA A 251 19.39 -16.29 -3.24
CA ALA A 251 18.34 -17.09 -3.87
C ALA A 251 17.84 -16.46 -5.20
N ARG A 252 17.76 -17.28 -6.25
CA ARG A 252 17.15 -16.93 -7.54
C ARG A 252 15.67 -16.66 -7.33
N MET A 253 15.24 -15.44 -7.67
CA MET A 253 13.84 -15.04 -7.58
C MET A 253 13.03 -15.65 -8.74
N VAL A 254 11.77 -15.97 -8.48
CA VAL A 254 10.88 -16.66 -9.42
C VAL A 254 9.63 -15.84 -9.70
N SER A 255 9.05 -15.97 -10.90
CA SER A 255 7.79 -15.32 -11.25
C SER A 255 6.69 -15.77 -10.28
N LYS A 256 5.82 -14.84 -9.90
CA LYS A 256 4.70 -15.18 -9.03
C LYS A 256 3.53 -15.74 -9.85
N GLU A 257 3.05 -16.89 -9.42
CA GLU A 257 1.93 -17.60 -10.04
C GLU A 257 0.69 -16.71 -10.15
N GLY A 258 0.02 -16.78 -11.30
CA GLY A 258 -1.19 -16.01 -11.61
C GLY A 258 -0.96 -14.58 -12.11
N ASP A 259 0.26 -14.05 -12.05
CA ASP A 259 0.52 -12.67 -12.49
C ASP A 259 0.75 -12.52 -14.00
N THR A 260 1.01 -13.61 -14.72
CA THR A 260 1.26 -13.58 -16.18
C THR A 260 0.10 -12.95 -16.96
N ALA A 261 -1.13 -13.13 -16.47
CA ALA A 261 -2.34 -12.54 -17.04
C ALA A 261 -2.48 -11.02 -16.75
N GLY A 262 -1.58 -10.44 -15.94
CA GLY A 262 -1.61 -9.04 -15.59
C GLY A 262 -2.86 -8.66 -14.79
N ILE A 263 -3.30 -7.41 -14.92
CA ILE A 263 -4.46 -6.89 -14.17
C ILE A 263 -5.78 -7.56 -14.55
N GLU A 264 -5.89 -8.18 -15.73
CA GLU A 264 -7.15 -8.83 -16.14
C GLU A 264 -7.54 -9.97 -15.20
N SER A 265 -6.55 -10.66 -14.60
CA SER A 265 -6.79 -11.70 -13.58
C SER A 265 -7.51 -11.19 -12.33
N ILE A 266 -7.52 -9.87 -12.10
CA ILE A 266 -8.12 -9.21 -10.93
C ILE A 266 -9.07 -8.08 -11.33
N ARG A 267 -9.55 -8.06 -12.59
CA ARG A 267 -10.37 -6.97 -13.14
C ARG A 267 -11.56 -6.60 -12.27
N GLU A 268 -12.38 -7.59 -11.90
CA GLU A 268 -13.57 -7.38 -11.07
C GLU A 268 -13.24 -6.72 -9.72
N ARG A 269 -12.08 -7.07 -9.15
CA ARG A 269 -11.61 -6.49 -7.89
C ARG A 269 -11.16 -5.03 -8.07
N LEU A 270 -10.48 -4.72 -9.17
CA LEU A 270 -10.08 -3.34 -9.48
C LEU A 270 -11.31 -2.45 -9.71
N ASP A 271 -12.33 -2.97 -10.38
CA ASP A 271 -13.59 -2.26 -10.61
C ASP A 271 -14.36 -2.00 -9.29
N LEU A 272 -14.33 -2.97 -8.36
CA LEU A 272 -14.89 -2.79 -7.02
C LEU A 272 -14.08 -1.75 -6.21
N ASP A 273 -12.75 -1.81 -6.25
CA ASP A 273 -11.88 -0.84 -5.59
C ASP A 273 -12.17 0.60 -6.10
N ASP A 274 -12.45 0.77 -7.40
CA ASP A 274 -12.83 2.06 -8.00
C ASP A 274 -14.21 2.52 -7.54
N LYS A 275 -15.21 1.63 -7.52
CA LYS A 275 -16.56 1.94 -7.00
C LYS A 275 -16.50 2.35 -5.53
N LEU A 276 -15.72 1.63 -4.73
CA LEU A 276 -15.53 1.89 -3.31
C LEU A 276 -14.89 3.26 -3.09
N THR A 277 -13.80 3.54 -3.82
CA THR A 277 -13.11 4.84 -3.76
C THR A 277 -14.09 5.97 -4.08
N LYS A 278 -14.85 5.87 -5.18
CA LYS A 278 -15.88 6.86 -5.55
C LYS A 278 -16.95 7.04 -4.49
N LYS A 279 -17.43 5.94 -3.89
CA LYS A 279 -18.43 5.99 -2.82
C LYS A 279 -17.89 6.75 -1.61
N VAL A 280 -16.66 6.48 -1.20
CA VAL A 280 -16.02 7.19 -0.08
C VAL A 280 -15.74 8.65 -0.41
N MET A 281 -15.36 8.96 -1.65
CA MET A 281 -15.17 10.33 -2.12
C MET A 281 -16.45 11.16 -2.01
N SER A 282 -17.62 10.56 -2.21
CA SER A 282 -18.92 11.23 -2.06
C SER A 282 -19.33 11.53 -0.61
N LEU A 283 -18.61 11.03 0.39
CA LEU A 283 -18.94 11.25 1.80
C LEU A 283 -18.65 12.69 2.23
N HIS A 284 -19.46 13.24 3.13
CA HIS A 284 -19.23 14.53 3.78
C HIS A 284 -18.90 14.32 5.27
N GLY A 285 -18.30 15.32 5.92
CA GLY A 285 -18.01 15.27 7.37
C GLY A 285 -16.76 14.48 7.78
N VAL A 286 -16.18 13.68 6.88
CA VAL A 286 -14.92 12.95 7.12
C VAL A 286 -13.80 13.50 6.22
N PRO A 287 -12.63 13.89 6.78
CA PRO A 287 -11.47 14.31 6.02
C PRO A 287 -10.98 13.24 5.05
N LYS A 288 -10.40 13.69 3.93
CA LYS A 288 -9.85 12.81 2.89
C LYS A 288 -8.46 13.26 2.52
N VAL A 289 -7.57 12.29 2.34
CA VAL A 289 -6.26 12.46 1.73
C VAL A 289 -6.26 11.76 0.39
N LEU A 290 -5.92 12.49 -0.66
CA LEU A 290 -6.01 12.04 -2.05
C LEU A 290 -4.60 11.96 -2.64
N LEU A 291 -4.09 10.75 -2.80
CA LEU A 291 -2.73 10.48 -3.22
C LEU A 291 -2.69 10.04 -4.68
N ARG A 292 -1.88 10.73 -5.49
CA ARG A 292 -1.63 10.39 -6.88
C ARG A 292 -0.27 9.69 -7.00
N ASN A 293 -0.22 8.49 -7.56
CA ASN A 293 1.04 7.81 -7.86
C ASN A 293 1.62 8.18 -9.22
N ALA A 294 0.86 8.79 -10.12
CA ALA A 294 1.35 9.21 -11.43
C ALA A 294 1.16 10.70 -11.66
N VAL A 295 2.12 11.32 -12.34
CA VAL A 295 2.10 12.76 -12.67
C VAL A 295 2.39 12.95 -14.16
N PRO A 296 1.84 13.99 -14.81
CA PRO A 296 2.15 14.28 -16.21
C PRO A 296 3.65 14.42 -16.45
N VAL A 297 4.15 14.02 -17.62
CA VAL A 297 5.60 14.05 -17.92
C VAL A 297 6.23 15.45 -17.82
N ASP A 298 5.46 16.51 -18.05
CA ASP A 298 5.95 17.89 -17.89
C ASP A 298 6.10 18.32 -16.42
N SER A 299 5.67 17.50 -15.44
CA SER A 299 5.79 17.81 -14.01
C SER A 299 7.24 18.01 -13.56
N VAL A 300 8.19 17.29 -14.16
CA VAL A 300 9.62 17.49 -13.88
C VAL A 300 10.09 18.84 -14.43
N LYS A 301 9.75 19.15 -15.70
CA LYS A 301 10.10 20.43 -16.35
C LYS A 301 9.45 21.63 -15.65
N ASN A 302 8.22 21.47 -15.19
CA ASN A 302 7.43 22.48 -14.50
C ASN A 302 7.79 22.61 -13.01
N ASN A 303 8.87 21.96 -12.55
CA ASN A 303 9.35 22.03 -11.17
C ASN A 303 8.30 21.62 -10.13
N ILE A 304 7.46 20.63 -10.46
CA ILE A 304 6.48 20.04 -9.54
C ILE A 304 7.13 18.91 -8.74
N VAL A 305 7.85 18.02 -9.43
CA VAL A 305 8.58 16.89 -8.84
C VAL A 305 10.04 16.93 -9.30
N ASP A 306 10.91 16.26 -8.58
CA ASP A 306 12.30 16.04 -8.99
C ASP A 306 12.44 14.82 -9.89
N ASP A 307 13.48 14.79 -10.73
CA ASP A 307 13.72 13.70 -11.67
C ASP A 307 14.01 12.37 -10.96
N TYR A 308 14.72 12.39 -9.82
CA TYR A 308 14.99 11.20 -9.01
C TYR A 308 13.76 10.68 -8.23
N GLU A 309 12.62 11.40 -8.26
CA GLU A 309 11.37 10.97 -7.61
C GLU A 309 10.50 10.10 -8.53
N VAL A 310 10.78 10.10 -9.84
CA VAL A 310 10.07 9.25 -10.80
C VAL A 310 10.65 7.84 -10.80
N THR A 311 9.81 6.85 -11.08
CA THR A 311 10.20 5.46 -11.18
C THR A 311 10.95 5.25 -12.50
N PRO A 312 12.21 4.80 -12.48
CA PRO A 312 12.91 4.46 -13.71
C PRO A 312 12.48 3.09 -14.25
N SER A 313 12.74 2.87 -15.53
CA SER A 313 12.74 1.55 -16.16
C SER A 313 14.17 1.03 -16.21
N TYR A 314 14.35 -0.26 -15.98
CA TYR A 314 15.64 -0.93 -15.95
C TYR A 314 15.78 -1.85 -17.16
N ILE A 315 16.88 -1.67 -17.89
CA ILE A 315 17.22 -2.46 -19.07
C ILE A 315 18.43 -3.33 -18.72
N PHE A 316 18.32 -4.62 -19.02
CA PHE A 316 19.40 -5.57 -18.84
C PHE A 316 20.08 -5.89 -20.16
N LYS A 317 21.41 -5.91 -20.15
CA LYS A 317 22.25 -6.31 -21.29
C LYS A 317 23.26 -7.36 -20.84
N HIS A 318 23.09 -8.58 -21.32
CA HIS A 318 24.06 -9.66 -21.12
C HIS A 318 25.29 -9.46 -22.01
N GLU A 319 26.47 -9.44 -21.41
CA GLU A 319 27.75 -9.43 -22.11
C GLU A 319 28.24 -10.85 -22.37
N GLU A 320 28.27 -11.28 -23.64
CA GLU A 320 28.62 -12.66 -23.99
C GLU A 320 30.04 -13.08 -23.60
N LYS A 321 30.98 -12.14 -23.53
CA LYS A 321 32.40 -12.42 -23.25
C LYS A 321 32.66 -12.65 -21.77
N THR A 322 32.00 -11.92 -20.89
CA THR A 322 32.19 -11.95 -19.43
C THR A 322 31.11 -12.77 -18.74
N GLY A 323 29.95 -12.95 -19.38
CA GLY A 323 28.75 -13.54 -18.76
C GLY A 323 28.05 -12.60 -17.79
N GLU A 324 28.50 -11.35 -17.68
CA GLU A 324 27.93 -10.34 -16.78
C GLU A 324 26.67 -9.73 -17.38
N VAL A 325 25.77 -9.23 -16.51
CA VAL A 325 24.57 -8.51 -16.91
C VAL A 325 24.71 -7.06 -16.47
N ASN A 326 24.85 -6.17 -17.44
CA ASN A 326 24.83 -4.73 -17.20
C ASN A 326 23.39 -4.23 -17.04
N ILE A 327 23.20 -3.35 -16.06
CA ILE A 327 21.92 -2.70 -15.76
C ILE A 327 22.03 -1.22 -16.13
N SER A 328 21.11 -0.73 -16.95
CA SER A 328 20.99 0.70 -17.25
C SER A 328 19.57 1.19 -16.99
N GLU A 329 19.43 2.44 -16.60
CA GLU A 329 18.14 3.08 -16.34
C GLU A 329 17.70 3.99 -17.48
N GLU A 330 16.40 4.03 -17.75
CA GLU A 330 15.77 4.99 -18.65
C GLU A 330 14.45 5.53 -18.07
N PRO A 331 13.95 6.69 -18.53
CA PRO A 331 12.66 7.21 -18.09
C PRO A 331 11.52 6.24 -18.42
N TRP A 332 10.77 5.83 -17.39
CA TRP A 332 9.58 5.01 -17.59
C TRP A 332 8.34 5.87 -17.78
N ILE A 333 7.90 6.02 -19.03
CA ILE A 333 6.67 6.74 -19.38
C ILE A 333 5.55 5.73 -19.58
N VAL A 334 4.42 5.97 -18.91
CA VAL A 334 3.22 5.15 -18.98
C VAL A 334 2.01 5.99 -19.41
N LYS A 335 1.00 5.35 -19.98
CA LYS A 335 -0.31 5.97 -20.18
C LYS A 335 -1.10 5.94 -18.88
N ASP A 336 -1.55 7.10 -18.43
CA ASP A 336 -2.50 7.15 -17.32
C ASP A 336 -3.89 6.63 -17.75
N ASP A 337 -4.84 6.53 -16.81
CA ASP A 337 -6.18 6.02 -17.10
C ASP A 337 -7.01 6.96 -18.02
N GLU A 338 -6.52 8.17 -18.30
CA GLU A 338 -7.08 9.15 -19.25
C GLU A 338 -6.39 9.10 -20.62
N GLY A 339 -5.29 8.34 -20.75
CA GLY A 339 -4.51 8.19 -21.98
C GLY A 339 -3.38 9.21 -22.14
N ASN A 340 -3.07 10.00 -21.11
CA ASN A 340 -1.99 10.97 -21.13
C ASN A 340 -0.66 10.31 -20.75
N ASP A 341 0.45 10.85 -21.29
CA ASP A 341 1.79 10.42 -20.89
C ASP A 341 2.10 10.91 -19.47
N SER A 342 2.45 9.96 -18.61
CA SER A 342 2.73 10.20 -17.20
C SER A 342 3.97 9.44 -16.72
N PHE A 343 4.62 9.99 -15.71
CA PHE A 343 5.61 9.30 -14.89
C PHE A 343 4.94 8.66 -13.68
N SER A 344 5.24 7.39 -13.41
CA SER A 344 4.93 6.79 -12.10
C SER A 344 5.93 7.30 -11.06
N LEU A 345 5.47 7.65 -9.88
CA LEU A 345 6.29 8.10 -8.76
C LEU A 345 6.74 6.92 -7.90
N LEU A 346 7.96 7.03 -7.38
CA LEU A 346 8.44 6.18 -6.29
C LEU A 346 7.58 6.42 -5.03
N ALA A 347 7.68 5.54 -4.03
CA ALA A 347 6.84 5.65 -2.83
C ALA A 347 7.10 6.92 -1.98
N PRO A 348 8.33 7.40 -1.76
CA PRO A 348 8.60 8.57 -0.93
C PRO A 348 7.89 9.89 -1.35
N PRO A 349 7.87 10.31 -2.63
CA PRO A 349 7.12 11.52 -3.03
C PRO A 349 5.59 11.39 -2.80
N VAL A 350 5.03 10.18 -2.87
CA VAL A 350 3.62 9.95 -2.51
C VAL A 350 3.41 10.12 -1.00
N VAL A 351 4.37 9.70 -0.18
CA VAL A 351 4.35 9.92 1.28
C VAL A 351 4.56 11.39 1.65
N VAL A 352 5.35 12.14 0.89
CA VAL A 352 5.43 13.61 1.00
C VAL A 352 4.04 14.23 0.83
N ALA A 353 3.29 13.80 -0.19
CA ALA A 353 1.92 14.25 -0.41
C ALA A 353 0.97 13.85 0.74
N LEU A 354 1.11 12.64 1.28
CA LEU A 354 0.38 12.15 2.45
C LEU A 354 0.62 13.03 3.68
N ILE A 355 1.88 13.33 4.00
CA ILE A 355 2.25 14.16 5.15
C ILE A 355 1.66 15.57 5.04
N LYS A 356 1.78 16.21 3.87
CA LYS A 356 1.22 17.55 3.62
C LYS A 356 -0.30 17.58 3.82
N GLN A 357 -1.01 16.59 3.30
CA GLN A 357 -2.47 16.53 3.40
C GLN A 357 -2.94 16.10 4.80
N LEU A 358 -2.18 15.26 5.53
CA LEU A 358 -2.50 14.92 6.92
C LEU A 358 -2.46 16.14 7.84
N VAL A 359 -1.45 17.02 7.69
CA VAL A 359 -1.40 18.30 8.42
C VAL A 359 -2.65 19.14 8.17
N GLN A 360 -3.14 19.19 6.93
CA GLN A 360 -4.37 19.90 6.59
C GLN A 360 -5.62 19.22 7.17
N ALA A 361 -5.73 17.90 7.03
CA ALA A 361 -6.85 17.11 7.52
C ALA A 361 -7.01 17.19 9.04
N LEU A 362 -5.89 17.25 9.76
CA LEU A 362 -5.82 17.38 11.22
C LEU A 362 -5.80 18.85 11.70
N LYS A 363 -5.80 19.83 10.78
CA LYS A 363 -5.82 21.28 11.07
C LYS A 363 -4.63 21.74 11.94
N LEU A 364 -3.41 21.34 11.59
CA LEU A 364 -2.16 21.60 12.34
C LEU A 364 -1.28 22.74 11.79
#